data_AF-A0A8T4FRF7-F1
#
_entry.id   AF-A0A8T4FRF7-F1
#
_cell.length_a   1.000
_cell.length_b   1.000
_cell.length_c   1.000
_cell.angle_alpha   90.00
_cell.angle_beta   90.00
_cell.angle_gamma   90.00
#
_symmetry.space_group_name_H-M   'P 1'
#
loop_
_entity.id
_entity.type
_entity.pdbx_description
1 polymer ?
#
loop_
_entity_poly.entity_id
_entity_poly.type
_entity_poly.pdbx_seq_one_letter_code
_entity_poly.pdbx_strand_id
1 'polypeptide(L)'
;MTGRTAKIERRTRETQISVELDMDGTGKFEVESNIMFLKHMVETLARYASFDLKVSAYGDNDHHIIEDTAITLGKALQQALDGRPIERMATAIVPMDDALVMTSLDLVDRPYADVDCPSPEFHHFFR
;
A
#
# COMPACT_ATOMS: atom_id res chain seq x y z
N MET A 1 8.10 -10.35 20.63
CA MET A 1 7.97 -10.00 19.20
C MET A 1 8.06 -8.48 19.12
N THR A 2 9.24 -7.94 18.81
CA THR A 2 9.57 -6.51 19.01
C THR A 2 9.66 -5.70 17.70
N GLY A 3 9.36 -6.29 16.54
CA GLY A 3 9.34 -5.60 15.24
C GLY A 3 8.01 -4.88 14.95
N ARG A 4 8.00 -3.93 14.01
CA ARG A 4 6.78 -3.28 13.47
C ARG A 4 6.20 -4.13 12.35
N THR A 5 5.53 -5.22 12.75
CA THR A 5 5.02 -6.23 11.83
C THR A 5 3.51 -6.38 11.92
N ALA A 6 2.84 -6.67 10.81
CA ALA A 6 1.41 -7.00 10.77
C ALA A 6 1.13 -8.09 9.74
N LYS A 7 0.09 -8.90 10.02
CA LYS A 7 -0.50 -9.84 9.07
C LYS A 7 -2.00 -9.65 9.05
N ILE A 8 -2.53 -9.23 7.91
CA ILE A 8 -3.95 -8.99 7.70
C ILE A 8 -4.46 -9.89 6.59
N GLU A 9 -5.55 -10.59 6.86
CA GLU A 9 -6.30 -11.35 5.86
C GLU A 9 -7.69 -10.73 5.72
N ARG A 10 -8.10 -10.50 4.48
CA ARG A 10 -9.41 -9.96 4.13
C ARG A 10 -10.06 -10.86 3.09
N ARG A 11 -11.26 -11.34 3.41
CA ARG A 11 -12.09 -12.12 2.51
C ARG A 11 -13.46 -11.46 2.37
N THR A 12 -13.83 -11.16 1.14
CA THR A 12 -15.14 -10.62 0.77
C THR A 12 -15.86 -11.64 -0.12
N ARG A 13 -16.96 -11.25 -0.78
CA ARG A 13 -17.57 -12.11 -1.81
C ARG A 13 -16.79 -12.01 -3.12
N GLU A 14 -16.14 -10.89 -3.33
CA GLU A 14 -15.46 -10.45 -4.54
C GLU A 14 -13.99 -10.87 -4.54
N THR A 15 -13.32 -10.84 -3.38
CA THR A 15 -11.87 -11.03 -3.29
C THR A 15 -11.42 -11.87 -2.08
N GLN A 16 -10.17 -12.34 -2.18
CA GLN A 16 -9.40 -12.92 -1.09
C GLN A 16 -8.00 -12.30 -1.12
N ILE A 17 -7.69 -11.47 -0.12
CA ILE A 17 -6.44 -10.73 0.01
C ILE A 17 -5.72 -11.13 1.30
N SER A 18 -4.41 -11.30 1.24
CA SER A 18 -3.52 -11.46 2.40
C SER A 18 -2.33 -10.52 2.26
N VAL A 19 -1.99 -9.82 3.34
CA VAL A 19 -0.82 -8.94 3.44
C VAL A 19 -0.05 -9.27 4.71
N GLU A 20 1.23 -9.59 4.57
CA GLU A 20 2.20 -9.62 5.66
C GLU A 20 3.20 -8.48 5.43
N LEU A 21 3.41 -7.66 6.45
CA LEU A 21 4.24 -6.46 6.41
C LEU A 21 5.23 -6.50 7.58
N ASP A 22 6.50 -6.21 7.28
CA ASP A 22 7.48 -5.72 8.24
C ASP A 22 7.96 -4.33 7.79
N MET A 23 7.69 -3.31 8.61
CA MET A 23 8.06 -1.93 8.32
C MET A 23 9.55 -1.65 8.53
N ASP A 24 10.23 -2.46 9.34
CA ASP A 24 11.66 -2.36 9.64
C ASP A 24 12.48 -3.32 8.76
N GLY A 25 11.99 -3.55 7.54
CA GLY A 25 12.53 -4.52 6.60
C GLY A 25 13.74 -4.03 5.80
N THR A 26 13.95 -4.70 4.66
CA THR A 26 15.07 -4.48 3.75
C THR A 26 14.64 -4.29 2.30
N GLY A 27 13.32 -4.19 2.04
CA GLY A 27 12.76 -4.09 0.70
C GLY A 27 12.52 -5.43 0.01
N LYS A 28 12.43 -6.54 0.76
CA LYS A 28 12.08 -7.85 0.18
C LYS A 28 10.60 -7.91 -0.14
N PHE A 29 10.25 -8.62 -1.20
CA PHE A 29 8.85 -8.78 -1.54
C PHE A 29 8.53 -10.14 -2.15
N GLU A 30 7.30 -10.58 -1.92
CA GLU A 30 6.68 -11.73 -2.56
C GLU A 30 5.24 -11.34 -2.88
N VAL A 31 4.96 -11.06 -4.16
CA VAL A 31 3.65 -10.56 -4.60
C VAL A 31 3.02 -11.51 -5.62
N GLU A 32 1.84 -11.99 -5.28
CA GLU A 32 1.01 -12.88 -6.08
C GLU A 32 -0.32 -12.20 -6.45
N SER A 33 -0.52 -11.97 -7.74
CA SER A 33 -1.79 -11.48 -8.29
C SER A 33 -1.81 -11.73 -9.79
N ASN A 34 -3.00 -11.83 -10.39
CA ASN A 34 -3.19 -11.86 -11.84
C ASN A 34 -3.05 -10.46 -12.49
N ILE A 35 -2.98 -9.39 -11.69
CA ILE A 35 -2.83 -8.02 -12.19
C ILE A 35 -1.36 -7.62 -12.15
N MET A 36 -0.69 -7.71 -13.30
CA MET A 36 0.75 -7.46 -13.41
C MET A 36 1.16 -6.04 -12.98
N PHE A 37 0.33 -5.04 -13.28
CA PHE A 37 0.63 -3.66 -12.91
C PHE A 37 0.52 -3.43 -11.39
N LEU A 38 -0.51 -3.99 -10.75
CA LEU A 38 -0.64 -3.96 -9.28
C LEU A 38 0.57 -4.61 -8.63
N LYS A 39 0.99 -5.78 -9.13
CA LYS A 39 2.19 -6.46 -8.66
C LYS A 39 3.40 -5.54 -8.71
N HIS A 40 3.67 -4.94 -9.87
CA HIS A 40 4.79 -4.00 -10.03
C HIS A 40 4.73 -2.83 -9.04
N MET A 41 3.55 -2.28 -8.76
CA MET A 41 3.39 -1.16 -7.84
C MET A 41 3.61 -1.55 -6.38
N VAL A 42 3.15 -2.72 -5.94
CA VAL A 42 3.41 -3.21 -4.59
C VAL A 42 4.90 -3.55 -4.39
N GLU A 43 5.54 -4.16 -5.38
CA GLU A 43 7.00 -4.45 -5.35
C GLU A 43 7.82 -3.15 -5.29
N THR A 44 7.41 -2.14 -6.07
CA THR A 44 8.03 -0.81 -6.07
C THR A 44 7.90 -0.15 -4.69
N LEU A 45 6.70 -0.19 -4.10
CA LEU A 45 6.46 0.33 -2.75
C LEU A 45 7.35 -0.37 -1.72
N ALA A 46 7.41 -1.71 -1.73
CA ALA A 46 8.25 -2.48 -0.82
C ALA A 46 9.71 -2.00 -0.88
N ARG A 47 10.24 -1.88 -2.10
CA ARG A 47 11.64 -1.52 -2.34
C ARG A 47 11.98 -0.11 -1.86
N TYR A 48 11.16 0.88 -2.21
CA TYR A 48 11.46 2.28 -1.87
C TYR A 48 11.10 2.65 -0.43
N ALA A 49 10.13 1.99 0.18
CA ALA A 49 9.83 2.15 1.60
C ALA A 49 10.73 1.30 2.52
N SER A 50 11.58 0.43 1.95
CA SER A 50 12.36 -0.59 2.67
C SER A 50 11.50 -1.53 3.51
N PHE A 51 10.27 -1.79 3.08
CA PHE A 51 9.39 -2.76 3.74
C PHE A 51 9.69 -4.18 3.25
N ASP A 52 9.60 -5.16 4.13
CA ASP A 52 9.45 -6.55 3.70
C ASP A 52 7.95 -6.84 3.56
N LEU A 53 7.50 -7.18 2.35
CA LEU A 53 6.08 -7.31 2.00
C LEU A 53 5.76 -8.65 1.34
N LYS A 54 4.81 -9.39 1.89
CA LYS A 54 4.18 -10.54 1.22
C LYS A 54 2.73 -10.24 0.94
N VAL A 55 2.31 -10.28 -0.32
CA VAL A 55 0.94 -9.96 -0.75
C VAL A 55 0.41 -11.06 -1.65
N SER A 56 -0.79 -11.55 -1.34
CA SER A 56 -1.55 -12.45 -2.20
C SER A 56 -2.91 -11.81 -2.45
N ALA A 57 -3.26 -11.58 -3.72
CA ALA A 57 -4.42 -10.78 -4.10
C ALA A 57 -5.14 -11.39 -5.32
N TYR A 58 -6.31 -12.00 -5.06
CA TYR A 58 -7.14 -12.66 -6.08
C TYR A 58 -8.61 -12.28 -5.90
N GLY A 59 -9.36 -12.26 -7.01
CA GLY A 59 -10.77 -11.88 -7.00
C GLY A 59 -11.42 -11.97 -8.37
N ASP A 60 -12.64 -11.43 -8.47
CA ASP A 60 -13.49 -11.51 -9.66
C ASP A 60 -13.14 -10.51 -10.76
N ASN A 61 -12.68 -9.29 -10.43
CA ASN A 61 -12.26 -8.27 -11.38
C ASN A 61 -11.15 -7.34 -10.83
N ASP A 62 -10.53 -6.59 -11.73
CA ASP A 62 -9.36 -5.76 -11.41
C ASP A 62 -9.65 -4.66 -10.37
N HIS A 63 -10.80 -4.00 -10.47
CA HIS A 63 -11.17 -2.90 -9.57
C HIS A 63 -11.27 -3.40 -8.13
N HIS A 64 -12.01 -4.49 -7.88
CA HIS A 64 -12.17 -5.05 -6.54
C HIS A 64 -10.84 -5.54 -5.97
N ILE A 65 -10.02 -6.21 -6.78
CA ILE A 65 -8.71 -6.71 -6.34
C ILE A 65 -7.81 -5.54 -5.91
N ILE A 66 -7.75 -4.47 -6.70
CA ILE A 66 -6.92 -3.29 -6.40
C ILE A 66 -7.43 -2.60 -5.13
N GLU A 67 -8.74 -2.36 -5.02
CA GLU A 67 -9.36 -1.72 -3.86
C GLU A 67 -9.12 -2.52 -2.57
N ASP A 68 -9.46 -3.81 -2.57
CA ASP A 68 -9.32 -4.65 -1.38
C ASP A 68 -7.84 -4.88 -1.01
N THR A 69 -6.93 -4.84 -1.98
CA THR A 69 -5.48 -4.83 -1.72
C THR A 69 -5.06 -3.56 -0.98
N ALA A 70 -5.49 -2.38 -1.47
CA ALA A 70 -5.18 -1.11 -0.83
C ALA A 70 -5.76 -1.01 0.60
N ILE A 71 -7.01 -1.46 0.80
CA ILE A 71 -7.65 -1.52 2.13
C ILE A 71 -6.85 -2.43 3.08
N THR A 72 -6.44 -3.61 2.60
CA THR A 72 -5.74 -4.60 3.42
C THR A 72 -4.34 -4.12 3.79
N LEU A 73 -3.63 -3.49 2.85
CA LEU A 73 -2.33 -2.88 3.07
C LEU A 73 -2.41 -1.70 4.07
N GLY A 74 -3.41 -0.82 3.94
CA GLY A 74 -3.62 0.28 4.88
C GLY A 74 -3.85 -0.21 6.31
N LYS A 75 -4.62 -1.28 6.49
CA LYS A 75 -4.81 -1.94 7.80
C LYS A 75 -3.52 -2.53 8.36
N ALA A 76 -2.71 -3.16 7.50
CA ALA A 76 -1.42 -3.71 7.91
C ALA A 76 -0.47 -2.60 8.38
N LEU A 77 -0.41 -1.48 7.65
CA LEU A 77 0.37 -0.30 8.04
C LEU A 77 -0.09 0.28 9.38
N GLN A 78 -1.40 0.47 9.56
CA GLN A 78 -1.94 0.99 10.83
C GLN A 78 -1.57 0.09 12.01
N GLN A 79 -1.74 -1.23 11.86
CA GLN A 79 -1.39 -2.18 12.92
C GLN A 79 0.12 -2.24 13.20
N ALA A 80 0.95 -2.14 12.17
CA ALA A 80 2.40 -2.16 12.32
C ALA A 80 2.97 -0.86 12.94
N LEU A 81 2.28 0.27 12.77
CA LEU A 81 2.63 1.57 13.34
C LEU A 81 2.24 1.73 14.82
N ASP A 82 1.27 0.95 15.33
CA ASP A 82 0.60 1.21 16.60
C ASP A 82 1.56 1.29 17.80
N GLY A 83 1.33 2.30 18.66
CA GLY A 83 1.97 2.45 19.96
C GLY A 83 3.45 2.84 19.97
N ARG A 84 4.04 3.34 18.86
CA ARG A 84 5.47 3.70 18.80
C ARG A 84 5.72 5.16 18.37
N PRO A 85 6.75 5.83 18.92
CA PRO A 85 7.23 7.10 18.39
C PRO A 85 7.69 6.96 16.94
N ILE A 86 7.34 7.94 16.11
CA ILE A 86 7.67 8.02 14.70
C ILE A 86 7.93 9.47 14.32
N GLU A 87 8.63 9.69 13.20
CA GLU A 87 8.87 11.03 12.65
C GLU A 87 7.60 11.75 12.22
N ARG A 88 6.53 10.98 12.00
CA ARG A 88 5.15 11.39 11.76
C ARG A 88 4.92 12.11 10.42
N MET A 89 5.71 13.13 10.09
CA MET A 89 5.54 13.94 8.89
C MET A 89 6.75 13.80 7.95
N ALA A 90 6.48 13.60 6.67
CA ALA A 90 7.51 13.55 5.64
C ALA A 90 6.97 13.99 4.28
N THR A 91 7.85 14.54 3.45
CA THR A 91 7.58 14.85 2.05
C THR A 91 8.67 14.23 1.19
N ALA A 92 8.29 13.62 0.07
CA ALA A 92 9.21 13.08 -0.92
C ALA A 92 8.85 13.60 -2.31
N ILE A 93 9.87 13.86 -3.12
CA ILE A 93 9.74 14.21 -4.54
C ILE A 93 10.51 13.13 -5.32
N VAL A 94 9.82 12.46 -6.23
CA VAL A 94 10.38 11.33 -7.00
C VAL A 94 10.26 11.64 -8.49
N PRO A 95 11.37 11.94 -9.18
CA PRO A 95 11.41 12.06 -10.63
C PRO A 95 11.57 10.67 -11.30
N MET A 96 10.91 10.46 -12.43
CA MET A 96 11.10 9.31 -13.30
C MET A 96 10.89 9.74 -14.75
N ASP A 97 11.97 9.80 -15.53
CA ASP A 97 11.99 10.32 -16.89
C ASP A 97 11.36 11.72 -17.02
N ASP A 98 10.24 11.85 -17.72
CA ASP A 98 9.48 13.09 -17.90
C ASP A 98 8.42 13.34 -16.81
N ALA A 99 8.23 12.38 -15.89
CA ALA A 99 7.28 12.49 -14.78
C ALA A 99 7.93 13.00 -13.49
N LEU A 100 7.18 13.80 -12.73
CA LEU A 100 7.57 14.27 -11.39
C LEU A 100 6.39 14.10 -10.43
N VAL A 101 6.58 13.32 -9.37
CA VAL A 101 5.56 13.10 -8.34
C VAL A 101 6.04 13.67 -7.01
N MET A 102 5.15 14.36 -6.30
CA MET A 102 5.36 14.79 -4.92
C MET A 102 4.33 14.11 -4.01
N THR A 103 4.77 13.60 -2.87
CA THR A 103 3.89 13.03 -1.85
C THR A 103 4.25 13.62 -0.50
N SER A 104 3.24 14.09 0.25
CA SER A 104 3.38 14.60 1.61
C SER A 104 2.44 13.84 2.54
N LEU A 105 2.96 13.34 3.65
CA LEU A 105 2.23 12.50 4.61
C LEU A 105 2.29 13.10 6.01
N ASP A 106 1.16 13.05 6.73
CA ASP A 106 1.05 13.21 8.20
C ASP A 106 0.43 11.92 8.75
N LEU A 107 1.21 11.11 9.46
CA LEU A 107 0.75 9.85 10.03
C LEU A 107 -0.05 10.11 11.33
N VAL A 108 -1.36 10.31 11.16
CA VAL A 108 -2.33 10.61 12.23
C VAL A 108 -3.63 9.82 12.04
N ASP A 109 -4.41 9.66 13.11
CA ASP A 109 -5.74 9.04 13.08
C ASP A 109 -6.84 9.98 12.53
N ARG A 110 -6.56 10.65 11.41
CA ARG A 110 -7.53 11.46 10.66
C ARG A 110 -7.38 11.13 9.17
N PRO A 111 -8.20 10.23 8.61
CA PRO A 111 -8.06 9.81 7.23
C PRO A 111 -8.37 10.97 6.28
N TYR A 112 -7.43 11.24 5.38
CA TYR A 112 -7.55 12.25 4.33
C TYR A 112 -6.64 11.85 3.17
N ALA A 113 -7.11 12.07 1.94
CA ALA A 113 -6.31 11.93 0.74
C ALA A 113 -6.71 13.04 -0.24
N ASP A 114 -5.71 13.77 -0.70
CA ASP A 114 -5.81 14.66 -1.86
C ASP A 114 -4.74 14.19 -2.83
N VAL A 115 -5.17 13.72 -4.00
CA VAL A 115 -4.29 13.08 -4.97
C VAL A 115 -4.63 13.65 -6.34
N ASP A 116 -3.64 14.29 -6.94
CA ASP A 116 -3.69 14.76 -8.33
C ASP A 116 -2.91 13.77 -9.18
N CYS A 117 -3.58 12.66 -9.53
CA CYS A 117 -3.05 11.68 -10.46
C CYS A 117 -3.95 11.69 -11.70
N PRO A 118 -3.49 12.23 -12.84
CA PRO A 118 -4.28 12.28 -14.05
C PRO A 118 -4.44 10.86 -14.62
N SER A 119 -5.50 10.17 -14.20
CA SER A 119 -5.95 8.91 -14.77
C SER A 119 -7.48 8.95 -14.92
N PRO A 120 -8.05 8.54 -16.06
CA PRO A 120 -9.50 8.42 -16.22
C PRO A 120 -10.18 7.55 -15.13
N GLU A 121 -9.47 6.56 -14.61
CA GLU A 121 -9.91 5.64 -13.56
C GLU A 121 -9.91 6.28 -12.16
N PHE A 122 -9.01 7.24 -11.92
CA PHE A 122 -8.87 7.95 -10.64
C PHE A 122 -10.11 8.78 -10.27
N HIS A 123 -10.84 9.31 -11.25
CA HIS A 123 -12.09 10.05 -11.02
C HIS A 123 -13.26 9.19 -10.50
N HIS A 124 -13.15 7.85 -10.53
CA HIS A 124 -14.19 6.95 -10.02
C HIS A 124 -14.09 6.72 -8.50
N PHE A 125 -12.88 6.69 -7.94
CA PHE A 125 -12.62 6.30 -6.54
C PHE A 125 -13.07 7.32 -5.49
N PHE A 126 -13.30 8.58 -5.86
CA PHE A 126 -13.66 9.67 -4.94
C PHE A 126 -15.08 10.20 -5.13
N ARG A 127 -15.96 9.42 -5.77
CA ARG A 127 -17.40 9.69 -5.82
C ARG A 127 -18.16 8.92 -4.75
#